data_AF-R6BT10-F1
#
_entry.id   AF-R6BT10-F1
#
_cell.length_a   1.000
_cell.length_b   1.000
_cell.length_c   1.000
_cell.angle_alpha   90.00
_cell.angle_beta   90.00
_cell.angle_gamma   90.00
#
_symmetry.space_group_name_H-M   'P 1'
#
loop_
_entity.id
_entity.type
_entity.pdbx_description
1 polymer ?
#
loop_
_entity_poly.entity_id
_entity_poly.type
_entity_poly.pdbx_seq_one_letter_code
_entity_poly.pdbx_strand_id
1 'polypeptide(L)' 'MEEIRDCLGRLACRGNAATGYVSSLYKGHRTTAYLSVGETFTVERDNTRTVVTRITTSAFKVHSYKIAA' A
#
# COMPACT_ATOMS: atom_id res chain seq x y z
N MET A 1 12.37 -0.93 -4.40
CA MET A 1 11.05 -0.53 -3.87
C MET A 1 10.17 -0.19 -5.04
N GLU A 2 8.96 -0.74 -5.09
CA GLU A 2 7.96 -0.45 -6.12
C GLU A 2 6.98 0.63 -5.64
N GLU A 3 6.45 1.42 -6.57
CA GLU A 3 5.38 2.38 -6.29
C GLU A 3 4.03 1.69 -6.39
N ILE A 4 3.22 1.84 -5.35
CA ILE A 4 1.86 1.32 -5.31
C ILE A 4 0.91 2.51 -5.41
N ARG A 5 0.18 2.56 -6.52
CA ARG A 5 -0.74 3.65 -6.86
C ARG A 5 -2.18 3.25 -6.57
N ASP A 6 -2.98 4.23 -6.18
CA ASP A 6 -4.41 4.05 -6.03
C ASP A 6 -5.12 3.96 -7.40
N CYS A 7 -6.42 3.71 -7.38
CA CYS A 7 -7.26 3.63 -8.58
C CYS A 7 -7.38 4.95 -9.35
N LEU A 8 -6.86 6.06 -8.82
CA LEU A 8 -6.77 7.36 -9.49
C LEU A 8 -5.34 7.66 -9.98
N GLY A 9 -4.41 6.70 -9.87
CA GLY A 9 -3.02 6.83 -10.28
C GLY A 9 -2.14 7.63 -9.30
N ARG A 10 -2.67 8.02 -8.13
CA ARG A 10 -1.92 8.75 -7.10
C ARG A 10 -1.07 7.78 -6.28
N LEU A 11 0.08 8.22 -5.78
CA LEU A 11 0.93 7.39 -4.93
C LEU A 11 0.24 7.13 -3.58
N ALA A 12 -0.11 5.87 -3.30
CA ALA A 12 -0.68 5.44 -2.04
C ALA A 12 0.42 5.06 -1.03
N CYS A 13 1.37 4.24 -1.49
CA CYS A 13 2.55 3.85 -0.71
C CYS A 13 3.67 3.33 -1.63
N ARG A 14 4.82 3.03 -1.02
CA ARG A 14 5.93 2.30 -1.64
C ARG A 14 6.17 1.01 -0.88
N GLY A 15 6.53 -0.05 -1.59
CA GLY A 15 6.74 -1.38 -1.02
C GLY A 15 8.03 -2.05 -1.47
N ASN A 16 8.52 -3.00 -0.69
CA ASN A 16 9.50 -3.99 -1.10
C ASN A 16 9.01 -5.38 -0.66
N ALA A 17 8.51 -6.18 -1.61
CA ALA A 17 7.96 -7.49 -1.31
C ALA A 17 9.03 -8.48 -0.81
N ALA A 18 10.31 -8.31 -1.18
CA ALA A 18 11.41 -9.14 -0.68
C ALA A 18 11.56 -9.03 0.83
N THR A 19 11.50 -7.80 1.36
CA THR A 19 11.66 -7.55 2.80
C THR A 19 10.32 -7.44 3.55
N GLY A 20 9.20 -7.32 2.83
CA GLY A 20 7.89 -7.01 3.40
C GLY A 20 7.73 -5.54 3.81
N TYR A 21 8.73 -4.69 3.59
CA TYR A 21 8.66 -3.28 3.99
C TYR A 21 7.62 -2.52 3.15
N VAL A 22 6.75 -1.78 3.82
CA VAL A 22 5.81 -0.84 3.20
C VAL A 22 5.89 0.52 3.90
N SER A 23 5.76 1.60 3.13
CA SER A 23 5.72 2.95 3.66
C SER A 23 4.76 3.85 2.91
N SER A 24 3.90 4.56 3.64
CA SER A 24 3.08 5.64 3.10
C SER A 24 3.59 6.99 3.62
N LEU A 25 3.56 8.01 2.77
CA LEU A 25 3.90 9.39 3.10
C LEU A 25 2.75 10.29 2.66
N TYR A 26 2.10 10.95 3.62
CA TYR A 26 0.99 11.86 3.34
C TYR A 26 1.09 13.11 4.21
N LYS A 27 1.10 14.28 3.58
CA LYS A 27 1.19 15.59 4.24
C LYS A 27 2.30 15.68 5.31
N GLY A 28 3.47 15.11 5.02
CA GLY A 28 4.62 15.10 5.94
C GLY A 28 4.60 13.98 6.99
N HIS A 29 3.50 13.23 7.13
CA HIS A 29 3.42 12.07 8.02
C HIS A 29 3.84 10.80 7.29
N ARG A 30 4.81 10.08 7.87
CA ARG A 30 5.29 8.80 7.35
C ARG A 30 4.79 7.66 8.25
N THR A 31 4.11 6.70 7.65
CA THR A 31 3.72 5.45 8.30
C THR A 31 4.47 4.31 7.65
N THR A 32 5.04 3.40 8.44
CA THR A 32 5.81 2.26 7.94
C THR A 32 5.40 0.98 8.63
N ALA A 33 5.47 -0.14 7.93
CA ALA A 33 5.26 -1.47 8.48
C ALA A 33 6.13 -2.51 7.76
N TYR A 34 6.32 -3.66 8.39
CA TYR A 34 6.86 -4.87 7.76
C TYR A 34 5.74 -5.91 7.71
N LEU A 35 5.43 -6.40 6.51
CA LEU A 35 4.40 -7.40 6.27
C LEU A 35 5.04 -8.78 6.12
N SER A 36 4.56 -9.73 6.90
CA SER A 36 4.70 -11.17 6.64
C SER A 36 3.87 -11.55 5.40
N VAL A 37 4.18 -12.69 4.80
CA VAL A 37 3.34 -13.23 3.71
C VAL A 37 1.94 -13.53 4.26
N GLY A 38 0.91 -13.03 3.58
CA GLY A 38 -0.49 -13.07 3.99
C GLY A 38 -0.97 -11.80 4.69
N GLU A 39 -0.08 -10.96 5.22
CA GLU A 39 -0.47 -9.72 5.89
C GLU A 39 -0.82 -8.61 4.91
N THR A 40 -1.63 -7.67 5.41
CA THR A 40 -2.21 -6.60 4.62
C THR A 40 -1.97 -5.23 5.25
N PHE A 41 -1.63 -4.26 4.41
CA PHE A 41 -1.52 -2.85 4.75
C PHE A 41 -2.57 -2.06 3.97
N THR A 42 -3.42 -1.32 4.67
CA THR A 42 -4.47 -0.52 4.04
C THR A 42 -4.12 0.96 4.12
N VAL A 43 -4.17 1.65 2.97
CA VAL A 43 -4.09 3.11 2.88
C VAL A 43 -5.46 3.62 2.50
N GLU A 44 -6.13 4.28 3.43
CA GLU A 44 -7.33 5.08 3.17
C GLU A 44 -6.93 6.55 3.09
N ARG A 45 -7.31 7.19 1.98
CA ARG A 45 -6.98 8.59 1.72
C ARG A 45 -8.05 9.23 0.85
N ASP A 46 -8.54 10.38 1.31
CA ASP A 46 -9.57 11.16 0.63
C ASP A 46 -10.77 10.25 0.29
N ASN A 47 -11.03 10.00 -1.00
CA ASN A 47 -12.12 9.15 -1.49
C ASN A 47 -11.64 7.80 -2.05
N THR A 48 -10.50 7.29 -1.58
CA THR A 48 -9.94 6.01 -2.07
C THR A 48 -9.43 5.13 -0.95
N ARG A 49 -9.55 3.82 -1.16
CA ARG A 49 -8.95 2.79 -0.31
C ARG A 49 -8.05 1.91 -1.17
N THR A 50 -6.80 1.75 -0.75
CA THR A 50 -5.82 0.85 -1.37
C THR A 50 -5.38 -0.20 -0.37
N VAL A 51 -5.64 -1.46 -0.69
CA VAL A 51 -5.34 -2.63 0.12
C VAL A 51 -4.15 -3.35 -0.50
N VAL A 52 -3.04 -3.40 0.21
CA VAL A 52 -1.78 -4.03 -0.22
C VAL A 52 -1.57 -5.29 0.60
N THR A 53 -1.69 -6.45 -0.03
CA THR A 53 -1.42 -7.74 0.62
C THR A 53 -0.10 -8.30 0.12
N ARG A 54 0.80 -8.68 1.01
CA ARG A 54 2.03 -9.39 0.61
C ARG A 54 1.68 -10.85 0.32
N ILE A 55 1.59 -11.23 -0.94
CA ILE A 55 1.14 -12.58 -1.33
C ILE A 55 2.27 -13.59 -1.46
N THR A 56 3.50 -13.12 -1.72
CA THR A 56 4.70 -13.96 -1.77
C THR A 56 5.90 -13.19 -1.23
N THR A 57 7.07 -13.83 -1.19
CA THR A 57 8.34 -13.16 -0.89
C THR A 57 8.79 -12.21 -2.00
N SER A 58 8.08 -12.08 -3.12
CA SER A 58 8.50 -11.25 -4.26
C SER A 58 7.38 -10.40 -4.86
N ALA A 59 6.14 -10.52 -4.38
CA ALA A 59 5.00 -9.81 -4.93
C ALA A 59 4.02 -9.29 -3.86
N PHE A 60 3.44 -8.12 -4.16
CA PHE A 60 2.23 -7.64 -3.52
C PHE A 60 1.02 -7.85 -4.45
N LYS A 61 -0.13 -8.13 -3.88
CA LYS A 61 -1.44 -7.99 -4.52
C LYS A 61 -2.03 -6.67 -4.07
N VAL A 62 -2.43 -5.84 -5.04
CA VAL A 62 -2.99 -4.51 -4.78
C VAL A 62 -4.43 -4.49 -5.25
N HIS A 63 -5.33 -4.10 -4.34
CA HIS A 63 -6.71 -3.78 -4.67
C HIS A 63 -6.96 -2.32 -4.34
N SER A 64 -7.45 -1.55 -5.29
CA SER A 64 -7.75 -0.13 -5.07
C SER A 64 -9.09 0.25 -5.68
N TYR A 65 -9.88 1.01 -4.94
CA TYR A 65 -11.21 1.45 -5.35
C TYR A 65 -11.60 2.78 -4.70
N LYS A 66 -12.55 3.46 -5.32
CA LYS A 66 -13.18 4.65 -4.73
C LYS A 66 -14.07 4.23 -3.56
N ILE A 67 -14.05 5.02 -2.48
CA ILE A 67 -14.96 4.92 -1.35
C ILE A 67 -15.76 6.21 -1.24
N ALA A 68 -16.98 6.13 -0.70
CA ALA A 68 -17.71 7.33 -0.30
C ALA A 68 -17.02 7.93 0.93
N ALA A 69 -16.86 9.26 0.93
CA ALA A 69 -16.26 10.00 2.04
C ALA A 69 -17.23 10.12 3.21
#